data_AF-A0A1J1LPP7-F1
#
_entry.id   AF-A0A1J1LPP7-F1
#
_cell.length_a   1.000
_cell.length_b   1.000
_cell.length_c   1.000
_cell.angle_alpha   90.00
_cell.angle_beta   90.00
_cell.angle_gamma   90.00
#
_symmetry.space_group_name_H-M   'P 1'
#
loop_
_entity.id
_entity.type
_entity.pdbx_description
1 polymer ?
#
loop_
_entity_poly.entity_id
_entity_poly.type
_entity_poly.pdbx_seq_one_letter_code
_entity_poly.pdbx_strand_id
1 'polypeptide(L)' 'MEIFGDVYCAQEVVENEPMMDDMIYNTAYLIPWDQESEFSQKVEAIDQQFGDRLRIRYNNLTAPYTFAQLM' A
#
# COMPACT_ATOMS: atom_id res chain seq x y z
N MET A 1 -3.24 -11.06 -8.49
CA MET A 1 -1.84 -11.36 -8.13
C MET A 1 -1.70 -10.89 -6.69
N GLU A 2 -1.77 -11.80 -5.72
CA GLU A 2 -1.80 -11.48 -4.29
C GLU A 2 -0.39 -11.14 -3.77
N ILE A 3 0.15 -9.99 -4.18
CA ILE A 3 1.49 -9.55 -3.75
C ILE A 3 1.46 -9.10 -2.27
N PHE A 4 0.29 -8.67 -1.77
CA PHE A 4 0.11 -8.11 -0.42
C PHE A 4 -0.91 -8.86 0.44
N GLY A 5 -1.21 -10.13 0.12
CA GLY A 5 -2.21 -10.95 0.84
C GLY A 5 -1.96 -11.06 2.35
N ASP A 6 -0.71 -10.85 2.79
CA ASP A 6 -0.29 -10.91 4.21
C ASP A 6 -0.34 -9.56 4.95
N VAL A 7 -0.83 -8.49 4.32
CA VAL A 7 -1.08 -7.21 4.99
C VAL A 7 -2.43 -7.29 5.73
N TYR A 8 -2.53 -8.22 6.67
CA TYR A 8 -3.74 -8.52 7.48
C TYR A 8 -4.19 -7.37 8.43
N CYS A 9 -3.57 -6.20 8.35
CA CYS A 9 -3.80 -5.05 9.24
C CYS A 9 -4.68 -3.95 8.63
N ALA A 10 -5.04 -4.04 7.35
CA ALA A 10 -5.90 -3.03 6.72
C ALA A 10 -7.38 -3.29 7.01
N GLN A 11 -8.06 -2.26 7.51
CA GLN A 11 -9.52 -2.22 7.67
C GLN A 11 -10.21 -2.14 6.31
N GLU A 12 -9.61 -1.43 5.37
CA GLU A 12 -10.11 -1.29 4.01
C GLU A 12 -8.94 -1.19 3.03
N VAL A 13 -9.13 -1.74 1.84
CA VAL A 13 -8.14 -1.73 0.75
C VAL A 13 -8.86 -1.30 -0.52
N VAL A 14 -8.35 -0.26 -1.17
CA VAL A 14 -8.87 0.23 -2.45
C VAL A 14 -7.77 0.14 -3.49
N GLU A 15 -7.94 -0.81 -4.41
CA GLU A 15 -7.12 -0.91 -5.62
C GLU A 15 -7.61 0.10 -6.66
N ASN A 16 -6.69 0.88 -7.21
CA ASN A 16 -6.94 1.86 -8.24
C ASN A 16 -6.24 1.44 -9.53
N GLU A 17 -6.71 1.97 -10.65
CA GLU A 17 -6.00 1.82 -11.93
C GLU A 17 -4.58 2.38 -11.82
N PRO A 18 -3.58 1.71 -12.41
CA PRO A 18 -2.24 2.28 -12.55
C PRO A 18 -2.26 3.60 -13.30
N MET A 19 -1.48 4.58 -12.83
CA MET A 19 -1.47 5.93 -13.42
C MET A 19 -0.40 6.10 -14.52
N MET A 20 0.50 5.13 -14.66
CA MET A 20 1.63 5.15 -15.60
C MET A 20 1.86 3.73 -16.14
N ASP A 21 2.39 3.60 -17.36
CA ASP A 21 2.59 2.30 -18.01
C ASP A 21 3.58 1.38 -17.27
N ASP A 22 4.48 1.95 -16.47
CA ASP A 22 5.46 1.23 -15.64
C ASP A 22 4.92 0.86 -14.25
N MET A 23 3.73 1.35 -13.89
CA MET A 23 3.07 1.04 -12.64
C MET A 23 2.19 -0.20 -12.83
N ILE A 24 2.44 -1.23 -12.02
CA ILE A 24 1.68 -2.49 -12.07
C ILE A 24 0.70 -2.64 -10.91
N TYR A 25 0.79 -1.76 -9.90
CA TYR A 25 -0.05 -1.79 -8.72
C TYR A 25 -0.17 -0.40 -8.09
N ASN A 26 -1.39 0.03 -7.79
CA ASN A 26 -1.71 1.31 -7.16
C ASN A 26 -2.83 1.11 -6.15
N THR A 27 -2.51 1.15 -4.85
CA THR A 27 -3.45 0.73 -3.82
C THR A 27 -3.33 1.61 -2.60
N ALA A 28 -4.49 1.99 -2.05
CA ALA A 28 -4.59 2.68 -0.78
C ALA A 28 -5.04 1.69 0.29
N TYR A 29 -4.46 1.81 1.48
CA TYR A 29 -4.79 1.00 2.64
C TYR A 29 -5.27 1.91 3.77
N LEU A 30 -6.43 1.60 4.35
CA LEU A 30 -6.90 2.20 5.58
C LEU A 30 -6.49 1.29 6.74
N ILE A 31 -5.58 1.75 7.60
CA ILE A 31 -5.00 0.96 8.69
C ILE A 31 -5.19 1.68 10.03
N PRO A 32 -5.24 0.95 11.16
CA PRO A 32 -5.10 1.56 12.48
C PRO A 32 -3.77 2.32 12.59
N TRP A 33 -3.81 3.52 13.17
CA TRP A 33 -2.64 4.40 13.23
C TRP A 33 -1.47 3.79 14.01
N ASP A 34 -1.76 3.06 15.08
CA ASP A 34 -0.79 2.36 15.91
C ASP A 34 -0.07 1.20 15.19
N GLN A 35 -0.61 0.75 14.05
CA GLN A 35 -0.03 -0.33 13.24
C GLN A 35 0.81 0.18 12.07
N GLU A 36 0.93 1.49 11.87
CA GLU A 36 1.68 2.09 10.76
C GLU A 36 3.12 1.58 10.71
N SER A 37 3.81 1.53 11.85
CA SER A 37 5.22 1.12 11.87
C SER A 37 5.41 -0.35 11.55
N GLU A 38 4.47 -1.23 11.93
CA GLU A 38 4.48 -2.64 11.54
C GLU A 38 4.19 -2.80 10.04
N PHE A 39 3.22 -2.03 9.54
CA PHE A 39 2.87 -2.01 8.12
C PHE A 39 4.08 -1.60 7.27
N SER A 40 4.77 -0.52 7.65
CA SER A 40 5.96 -0.03 6.98
C SER A 40 7.07 -1.08 6.93
N GLN A 41 7.31 -1.79 8.04
CA GLN A 41 8.30 -2.88 8.10
C GLN A 41 7.97 -4.03 7.15
N LYS A 42 6.68 -4.38 7.01
CA LYS A 42 6.24 -5.41 6.07
C LYS A 42 6.43 -4.97 4.62
N VAL A 43 6.11 -3.72 4.29
CA VAL A 43 6.35 -3.17 2.94
C VAL A 43 7.84 -3.19 2.60
N GLU A 44 8.69 -2.79 3.53
CA GLU A 44 10.15 -2.82 3.37
C GLU A 44 10.66 -4.26 3.18
N ALA A 45 10.18 -5.22 3.97
CA ALA A 45 10.55 -6.63 3.81
C ALA A 45 10.16 -7.18 2.44
N ILE A 46 9.01 -6.75 1.89
CA ILE A 46 8.58 -7.10 0.53
C ILE A 46 9.51 -6.46 -0.50
N ASP A 47 9.82 -5.17 -0.39
CA ASP A 47 10.74 -4.48 -1.31
C ASP A 47 12.10 -5.20 -1.38
N GLN A 48 12.65 -5.57 -0.22
CA GLN A 48 13.92 -6.30 -0.11
C GLN A 48 13.88 -7.69 -0.76
N GLN A 49 12.73 -8.38 -0.79
CA GLN A 49 12.60 -9.69 -1.43
C GLN A 49 12.72 -9.62 -2.96
N PHE A 50 12.26 -8.52 -3.55
CA PHE A 50 12.27 -8.34 -5.00
C PHE A 50 13.50 -7.60 -5.51
N GLY A 51 14.23 -6.91 -4.62
CA GLY A 51 15.45 -6.17 -4.95
C GLY A 51 15.20 -5.22 -6.13
N ASP A 52 16.12 -5.18 -7.09
CA ASP A 52 16.04 -4.26 -8.24
C ASP A 52 14.92 -4.59 -9.26
N ARG A 53 14.15 -5.67 -9.05
CA ARG A 53 13.09 -6.06 -9.99
C ARG A 53 11.85 -5.20 -9.87
N LEU A 54 11.57 -4.69 -8.67
CA LEU A 54 10.42 -3.84 -8.39
C LEU A 54 10.91 -2.55 -7.77
N ARG A 55 10.16 -1.48 -7.99
CA ARG A 55 10.34 -0.21 -7.28
C ARG A 55 9.07 0.10 -6.53
N ILE A 56 9.07 -0.12 -5.22
CA ILE A 56 7.90 0.15 -4.39
C ILE A 56 7.98 1.59 -3.87
N ARG A 57 6.87 2.34 -4.01
CA ARG A 57 6.71 3.66 -3.39
C ARG A 57 5.65 3.55 -2.30
N TYR A 58 6.09 3.70 -1.05
CA TYR A 58 5.20 3.74 0.11
C TYR A 58 5.02 5.18 0.60
N ASN A 59 3.76 5.60 0.79
CA ASN A 59 3.42 6.90 1.37
C ASN A 59 2.57 6.67 2.62
N ASN A 60 3.11 7.03 3.78
CA ASN A 60 2.49 6.79 5.08
C ASN A 60 1.80 8.01 5.69
N LEU A 61 1.91 9.19 5.09
CA LEU A 61 1.26 10.40 5.58
C LEU A 61 0.64 11.19 4.42
N THR A 62 -0.67 10.99 4.25
CA THR A 62 -1.50 11.74 3.32
C THR A 62 -2.87 11.95 3.93
N ALA A 63 -3.55 13.03 3.53
CA ALA A 63 -4.97 13.12 3.80
C ALA A 63 -5.70 11.93 3.14
N PRO A 64 -6.71 11.33 3.78
CA PRO A 64 -7.32 10.07 3.34
C PRO A 64 -8.34 10.28 2.21
N TYR A 65 -7.95 10.91 1.11
CA TYR A 65 -8.84 11.27 -0.02
C TYR A 65 -9.56 10.07 -0.65
N THR A 66 -8.92 8.89 -0.62
CA THR A 66 -9.53 7.65 -1.14
C THR A 66 -10.67 7.15 -0.27
N PHE A 67 -10.64 7.39 1.05
CA PHE A 67 -11.58 6.82 2.02
C PHE A 67 -12.58 7.84 2.57
N ALA A 68 -12.15 9.09 2.79
CA ALA A 68 -12.97 10.15 3.35
C ALA A 68 -13.81 10.85 2.27
N GLN A 69 -14.61 10.08 1.56
CA GLN A 69 -15.56 10.59 0.56
C GLN A 69 -16.94 10.72 1.18
N LEU A 70 -17.36 11.97 1.37
CA LEU A 70 -18.75 12.31 1.71
C LEU A 70 -19.50 12.37 0.38
N MET A 71 -20.19 11.30 0.00
CA MET A 71 -21.13 11.34 -1.13
C MET A 71 -22.20 12.41 -0.91
#